data_AF-A0A8D8ZFP3-F1
#
_entry.id   AF-A0A8D8ZFP3-F1
#
_cell.length_a   1.000
_cell.length_b   1.000
_cell.length_c   1.000
_cell.angle_alpha   90.00
_cell.angle_beta   90.00
_cell.angle_gamma   90.00
#
_symmetry.space_group_name_H-M   'P 1'
#
loop_
_entity.id
_entity.type
_entity.pdbx_description
1 polymer ?
#
loop_
_entity_poly.entity_id
_entity_poly.type
_entity_poly.pdbx_seq_one_letter_code
_entity_poly.pdbx_strand_id
1 'polypeptide(L)'
;PRCHIMSNEGSVRRFAQEFRETLCFSLMRFVKESHETHRVISSLDGSIPWTTFDFAETICETRLNRLKLENVAEHPADQYELSESKKEAENWLDIGEEFYNLTCGSRYFRYILNMHPIYIRAKKIIESFEELANQEIFDGAFNTWVVKPVANCSGHGIRVFRKMEDIKHAIYPLRNTDKNYIRFILQKYIERPLLIHGVKFDLRVWYLVTTINKMKIWVYQEGYVRFCSKPYSNVILEESRHLSNVRIQRQYRVRR
;
A
#
# COMPACT_ATOMS: atom_id res chain seq x y z
N PRO A 1 3.79 -9.11 -2.77
CA PRO A 1 3.10 -7.79 -2.81
C PRO A 1 2.38 -7.60 -4.15
N ARG A 2 1.06 -7.35 -4.07
CA ARG A 2 0.15 -7.18 -5.20
C ARG A 2 0.65 -6.08 -6.14
N CYS A 3 0.51 -6.30 -7.44
CA CYS A 3 1.00 -5.36 -8.46
C CYS A 3 0.05 -5.24 -9.65
N HIS A 4 -0.01 -4.04 -10.22
CA HIS A 4 -0.81 -3.72 -11.39
C HIS A 4 0.06 -3.08 -12.47
N ILE A 5 0.01 -3.65 -13.67
CA ILE A 5 0.62 -3.05 -14.85
C ILE A 5 -0.41 -2.12 -15.47
N MET A 6 -0.16 -0.81 -15.44
CA MET A 6 -1.05 0.18 -16.04
C MET A 6 -0.87 0.19 -17.56
N SER A 7 -1.64 -0.65 -18.25
CA SER A 7 -1.57 -0.80 -19.71
C SER A 7 -2.87 -0.46 -20.44
N ASN A 8 -4.01 -0.47 -19.74
CA ASN A 8 -5.33 -0.16 -20.28
C ASN A 8 -6.29 0.34 -19.18
N GLU A 9 -7.45 0.85 -19.57
CA GLU A 9 -8.46 1.36 -18.63
C GLU A 9 -8.97 0.32 -17.63
N GLY A 10 -9.07 -0.96 -18.04
CA GLY A 10 -9.44 -2.05 -17.13
C GLY A 10 -8.44 -2.20 -15.98
N SER A 11 -7.14 -2.22 -16.29
CA SER A 11 -6.07 -2.28 -15.27
C SER A 11 -6.09 -1.09 -14.32
N VAL A 12 -6.40 0.11 -14.83
CA VAL A 12 -6.54 1.33 -14.03
C VAL A 12 -7.72 1.23 -13.07
N ARG A 13 -8.86 0.71 -13.54
CA ARG A 13 -10.05 0.50 -12.71
C ARG A 13 -9.80 -0.51 -11.60
N ARG A 14 -9.17 -1.67 -11.91
CA ARG A 14 -8.82 -2.67 -10.89
C ARG A 14 -7.88 -2.10 -9.82
N PHE A 15 -6.86 -1.34 -10.23
CA PHE A 15 -5.97 -0.67 -9.30
C PHE A 15 -6.72 0.35 -8.42
N ALA A 16 -7.60 1.16 -9.01
CA ALA A 16 -8.36 2.16 -8.24
C ALA A 16 -9.24 1.52 -7.17
N GLN A 17 -9.91 0.40 -7.51
CA GLN A 17 -10.69 -0.36 -6.54
C GLN A 17 -9.79 -0.95 -5.44
N GLU A 18 -8.70 -1.62 -5.79
CA GLU A 18 -7.79 -2.20 -4.79
C GLU A 18 -7.17 -1.13 -3.89
N PHE A 19 -6.82 0.03 -4.44
CA PHE A 19 -6.31 1.15 -3.66
C PHE A 19 -7.32 1.62 -2.61
N ARG A 20 -8.60 1.77 -2.98
CA ARG A 20 -9.69 2.19 -2.08
C ARG A 20 -9.97 1.14 -1.01
N GLU A 21 -10.07 -0.12 -1.39
CA GLU A 21 -10.26 -1.22 -0.43
C GLU A 21 -9.07 -1.34 0.53
N THR A 22 -7.85 -1.14 0.04
CA THR A 22 -6.63 -1.15 0.87
C THR A 22 -6.54 0.09 1.76
N LEU A 23 -7.11 1.23 1.34
CA LEU A 23 -7.25 2.42 2.16
C LEU A 23 -8.13 2.14 3.39
N CYS A 24 -9.31 1.56 3.16
CA CYS A 24 -10.23 1.18 4.24
C CYS A 24 -9.59 0.17 5.21
N PHE A 25 -8.91 -0.85 4.68
CA PHE A 25 -8.14 -1.80 5.50
C PHE A 25 -7.05 -1.10 6.32
N SER A 26 -6.31 -0.18 5.71
CA SER A 26 -5.25 0.59 6.38
C SER A 26 -5.83 1.45 7.51
N LEU A 27 -7.05 1.99 7.36
CA LEU A 27 -7.75 2.72 8.42
C LEU A 27 -8.09 1.81 9.60
N MET A 28 -8.61 0.60 9.36
CA MET A 28 -8.85 -0.38 10.43
C MET A 28 -7.55 -0.69 11.19
N ARG A 29 -6.46 -0.91 10.45
CA ARG A 29 -5.14 -1.17 11.04
C ARG A 29 -4.64 0.03 11.85
N PHE A 30 -4.77 1.24 11.30
CA PHE A 30 -4.39 2.47 11.98
C PHE A 30 -5.12 2.65 13.30
N VAL A 31 -6.43 2.41 13.33
CA VAL A 31 -7.25 2.51 14.55
C VAL A 31 -6.83 1.47 15.58
N LYS A 32 -6.65 0.21 15.16
CA LYS A 32 -6.18 -0.88 16.03
C LYS A 32 -4.82 -0.55 16.65
N GLU A 33 -3.83 -0.22 15.83
CA GLU A 33 -2.46 0.08 16.28
C GLU A 33 -2.42 1.35 17.15
N SER A 34 -3.24 2.35 16.84
CA SER A 34 -3.31 3.59 17.65
C SER A 34 -3.84 3.31 19.04
N HIS A 35 -4.86 2.46 19.18
CA HIS A 35 -5.36 2.06 20.49
C HIS A 35 -4.31 1.25 21.28
N GLU A 36 -3.62 0.31 20.63
CA GLU A 36 -2.58 -0.54 21.25
C GLU A 36 -1.34 0.25 21.68
N THR A 37 -1.04 1.36 20.99
CA THR A 37 0.11 2.23 21.29
C THR A 37 -0.27 3.49 22.05
N HIS A 38 -1.53 3.61 22.48
CA HIS A 38 -2.07 4.81 23.14
C HIS A 38 -1.88 6.11 22.34
N ARG A 39 -1.84 6.02 21.01
CA ARG A 39 -1.84 7.18 20.12
C ARG A 39 -3.22 7.84 20.12
N VAL A 40 -3.23 9.14 20.37
CA VAL A 40 -4.45 9.96 20.29
C VAL A 40 -4.89 10.11 18.83
N ILE A 41 -6.11 9.69 18.54
CA ILE A 41 -6.72 9.76 17.19
C ILE A 41 -8.10 10.42 17.19
N SER A 42 -8.59 10.85 18.36
CA SER A 42 -9.83 11.61 18.51
C SER A 42 -9.63 12.78 19.47
N SER A 43 -10.35 13.87 19.22
CA SER A 43 -10.24 15.11 20.01
C SER A 43 -11.54 15.91 20.00
N LEU A 44 -11.68 16.85 20.94
CA LEU A 44 -12.89 17.70 21.06
C LEU A 44 -13.08 18.63 19.85
N ASP A 45 -11.97 19.08 19.26
CA ASP A 45 -11.88 19.82 18.00
C ASP A 45 -11.80 18.90 16.76
N GLY A 46 -11.96 17.59 16.97
CA GLY A 46 -11.92 16.58 15.93
C GLY A 46 -13.00 16.82 14.89
N SER A 47 -12.62 16.77 13.61
CA SER A 47 -13.50 17.11 12.51
C SER A 47 -13.98 15.89 11.73
N ILE A 48 -13.24 14.78 11.79
CA ILE A 48 -13.56 13.56 11.04
C ILE A 48 -14.69 12.81 11.76
N PRO A 49 -15.83 12.53 11.10
CA PRO A 49 -16.92 11.80 11.72
C PRO A 49 -16.63 10.30 11.83
N TRP A 50 -17.17 9.63 12.85
CA TRP A 50 -17.04 8.16 13.00
C TRP A 50 -17.74 7.36 11.92
N THR A 51 -18.66 7.98 11.17
CA THR A 51 -19.24 7.38 9.96
C THR A 51 -18.18 7.07 8.89
N THR A 52 -17.03 7.78 8.89
CA THR A 52 -15.88 7.44 8.03
C THR A 52 -15.29 6.08 8.40
N PHE A 53 -15.24 5.74 9.69
CA PHE A 53 -14.84 4.41 10.17
C PHE A 53 -15.89 3.35 9.78
N ASP A 54 -17.17 3.62 10.01
CA ASP A 54 -18.26 2.67 9.71
C ASP A 54 -18.33 2.35 8.20
N PHE A 55 -18.12 3.35 7.34
CA PHE A 55 -18.02 3.15 5.90
C PHE A 55 -16.83 2.26 5.54
N ALA A 56 -15.64 2.56 6.08
CA ALA A 56 -14.45 1.76 5.81
C ALA A 56 -14.58 0.31 6.30
N GLU A 57 -15.21 0.10 7.45
CA GLU A 57 -15.52 -1.24 7.97
C GLU A 57 -16.42 -2.01 6.98
N THR A 58 -17.52 -1.39 6.52
CA THR A 58 -18.45 -2.00 5.55
C THR A 58 -17.74 -2.48 4.28
N ILE A 59 -16.80 -1.67 3.76
CA ILE A 59 -15.98 -2.02 2.60
C ILE A 59 -15.05 -3.20 2.91
N CYS A 60 -14.44 -3.21 4.09
CA CYS A 60 -13.59 -4.31 4.54
C CYS A 60 -14.37 -5.63 4.67
N GLU A 61 -15.57 -5.60 5.25
CA GLU A 61 -16.45 -6.76 5.37
C GLU A 61 -16.88 -7.29 4.00
N THR A 62 -17.23 -6.39 3.08
CA THR A 62 -17.58 -6.76 1.70
C THR A 62 -16.41 -7.45 1.01
N ARG A 63 -15.20 -6.90 1.14
CA ARG A 63 -13.98 -7.52 0.59
C ARG A 63 -13.68 -8.88 1.24
N LEU A 64 -13.82 -9.01 2.56
CA LEU A 64 -13.63 -10.29 3.26
C LEU A 64 -14.60 -11.35 2.76
N ASN A 65 -15.87 -11.00 2.57
CA ASN A 65 -16.87 -11.92 2.03
C ASN A 65 -16.52 -12.36 0.61
N ARG A 66 -16.04 -11.44 -0.23
CA ARG A 66 -15.55 -11.77 -1.58
C ARG A 66 -14.37 -12.74 -1.53
N LEU A 67 -13.36 -12.48 -0.70
CA LEU A 67 -12.21 -13.38 -0.54
C LEU A 67 -12.60 -14.77 -0.03
N LYS A 68 -13.58 -14.86 0.88
CA LYS A 68 -14.12 -16.15 1.34
C LYS A 68 -14.78 -16.93 0.21
N LEU A 69 -15.51 -16.26 -0.68
CA LEU A 69 -16.15 -16.88 -1.84
C LEU A 69 -15.12 -17.32 -2.89
N GLU A 70 -14.12 -16.48 -3.17
CA GLU A 70 -13.03 -16.78 -4.11
C GLU A 70 -12.20 -18.00 -3.66
N ASN A 71 -11.98 -18.17 -2.35
CA ASN A 71 -11.31 -19.35 -1.81
C ASN A 71 -12.14 -20.66 -1.93
N VAL A 72 -13.43 -20.57 -2.30
CA VAL A 72 -14.35 -21.71 -2.44
C VAL A 72 -14.69 -21.99 -3.92
N ALA A 73 -14.56 -21.01 -4.83
CA ALA A 73 -14.94 -21.14 -6.23
C ALA A 73 -13.74 -21.23 -7.18
N GLU A 74 -13.74 -22.21 -8.10
CA GLU A 74 -12.61 -22.48 -9.03
C GLU A 74 -12.34 -21.37 -10.06
N HIS A 75 -13.26 -20.44 -10.29
CA HIS A 75 -13.05 -19.29 -11.17
C HIS A 75 -13.96 -18.11 -10.82
N PRO A 76 -13.46 -17.06 -10.13
CA PRO A 76 -14.21 -15.83 -10.01
C PRO A 76 -14.12 -15.06 -11.33
N ALA A 77 -15.27 -14.84 -11.96
CA ALA A 77 -15.40 -13.89 -13.06
C ALA A 77 -14.85 -12.50 -12.64
N ASP A 78 -14.43 -11.69 -13.61
CA ASP A 78 -13.88 -10.34 -13.41
C ASP A 78 -14.99 -9.42 -12.81
N GLN A 79 -15.23 -9.53 -11.49
CA GLN A 79 -16.31 -8.85 -10.74
C GLN A 79 -16.06 -7.35 -10.51
N TYR A 80 -15.07 -6.78 -11.18
CA TYR A 80 -14.69 -5.37 -11.06
C TYR A 80 -15.61 -4.48 -11.92
N GLU A 81 -16.91 -4.49 -11.64
CA GLU A 81 -17.87 -3.53 -12.22
C GLU A 81 -18.01 -2.31 -11.29
N LEU A 82 -17.23 -1.27 -11.60
CA LEU A 82 -17.45 0.06 -11.02
C LEU A 82 -18.49 0.81 -11.86
N SER A 83 -19.79 0.52 -11.67
CA SER A 83 -20.84 1.49 -11.98
C SER A 83 -20.98 2.44 -10.79
N GLU A 84 -19.99 3.31 -10.63
CA GLU A 84 -19.92 4.22 -9.48
C GLU A 84 -20.78 5.46 -9.70
N SER A 85 -21.68 5.73 -8.75
CA SER A 85 -22.44 6.98 -8.72
C SER A 85 -21.53 8.16 -8.38
N LYS A 86 -21.91 9.37 -8.82
CA LYS A 86 -21.15 10.60 -8.50
C LYS A 86 -20.94 10.80 -6.98
N LYS A 87 -21.95 10.43 -6.18
CA LYS A 87 -21.91 10.51 -4.71
C LYS A 87 -20.89 9.55 -4.10
N GLU A 88 -20.78 8.34 -4.63
CA GLU A 88 -19.74 7.40 -4.18
C GLU A 88 -18.35 7.90 -4.54
N ALA A 89 -18.16 8.46 -5.74
CA ALA A 89 -16.89 9.05 -6.14
C ALA A 89 -16.46 10.22 -5.23
N GLU A 90 -17.39 11.08 -4.82
CA GLU A 90 -17.17 12.16 -3.85
C GLU A 90 -16.78 11.60 -2.47
N ASN A 91 -17.51 10.60 -1.95
CA ASN A 91 -17.17 9.93 -0.69
C ASN A 91 -15.74 9.36 -0.69
N TRP A 92 -15.27 8.83 -1.82
CA TRP A 92 -13.91 8.27 -1.93
C TRP A 92 -12.81 9.32 -1.93
N LEU A 93 -13.07 10.53 -2.45
CA LEU A 93 -12.13 11.64 -2.38
C LEU A 93 -12.01 12.12 -0.93
N ASP A 94 -13.15 12.33 -0.27
CA ASP A 94 -13.22 12.82 1.10
C ASP A 94 -12.52 11.85 2.07
N ILE A 95 -12.83 10.54 2.01
CA ILE A 95 -12.19 9.55 2.88
C ILE A 95 -10.68 9.45 2.63
N GLY A 96 -10.23 9.60 1.38
CA GLY A 96 -8.81 9.55 1.04
C GLY A 96 -8.04 10.69 1.68
N GLU A 97 -8.60 11.90 1.63
CA GLU A 97 -8.02 13.09 2.22
C GLU A 97 -8.10 13.08 3.76
N GLU A 98 -9.25 12.72 4.32
CA GLU A 98 -9.44 12.58 5.77
C GLU A 98 -8.47 11.56 6.36
N PHE A 99 -8.36 10.38 5.74
CA PHE A 99 -7.45 9.33 6.20
C PHE A 99 -5.98 9.76 6.11
N TYR A 100 -5.58 10.38 5.00
CA TYR A 100 -4.22 10.91 4.89
C TYR A 100 -3.90 11.89 6.02
N ASN A 101 -4.78 12.86 6.26
CA ASN A 101 -4.62 13.87 7.30
C ASN A 101 -4.61 13.26 8.72
N LEU A 102 -5.44 12.24 8.96
CA LEU A 102 -5.43 11.47 10.20
C LEU A 102 -4.07 10.79 10.43
N THR A 103 -3.53 10.11 9.41
CA THR A 103 -2.23 9.41 9.55
C THR A 103 -1.07 10.37 9.79
N CYS A 104 -1.13 11.58 9.23
CA CYS A 104 -0.19 12.67 9.46
C CYS A 104 -0.35 13.37 10.82
N GLY A 105 -1.46 13.13 11.55
CA GLY A 105 -1.77 13.81 12.81
C GLY A 105 -2.23 15.27 12.63
N SER A 106 -2.68 15.65 11.43
CA SER A 106 -3.20 17.00 11.15
C SER A 106 -4.71 17.11 11.37
N ARG A 107 -5.45 16.00 11.33
CA ARG A 107 -6.88 15.92 11.68
C ARG A 107 -7.12 14.73 12.60
N TYR A 108 -8.19 14.81 13.37
CA TYR A 108 -8.61 13.79 14.34
C TYR A 108 -10.07 13.43 14.11
N PHE A 109 -10.45 12.23 14.54
CA PHE A 109 -11.86 11.88 14.72
C PHE A 109 -12.51 12.77 15.77
N ARG A 110 -13.81 13.01 15.64
CA ARG A 110 -14.61 13.62 16.70
C ARG A 110 -14.43 12.85 18.01
N TYR A 111 -14.37 13.57 19.11
CA TYR A 111 -14.25 12.98 20.43
C TYR A 111 -15.33 11.91 20.65
N ILE A 112 -14.92 10.80 21.25
CA ILE A 112 -15.81 9.74 21.72
C ILE A 112 -15.35 9.32 23.11
N LEU A 113 -16.32 9.05 23.99
CA LEU A 113 -16.05 8.71 25.38
C LEU A 113 -15.30 7.39 25.53
N ASN A 114 -15.64 6.40 24.70
CA ASN A 114 -15.09 5.06 24.78
C ASN A 114 -14.66 4.57 23.39
N MET A 115 -13.34 4.49 23.20
CA MET A 115 -12.71 3.96 21.98
C MET A 115 -12.72 2.43 21.90
N HIS A 116 -12.99 1.73 23.00
CA HIS A 116 -12.82 0.27 23.07
C HIS A 116 -13.72 -0.51 22.10
N PRO A 117 -15.03 -0.19 21.91
CA PRO A 117 -15.87 -0.88 20.94
C PRO A 117 -15.36 -0.73 19.49
N ILE A 118 -14.86 0.45 19.14
CA ILE A 118 -14.27 0.73 17.82
C ILE A 118 -12.99 -0.09 17.63
N TYR A 119 -12.14 -0.17 18.66
CA TYR A 119 -10.94 -1.01 18.64
C TYR A 119 -11.28 -2.48 18.39
N ILE A 120 -12.27 -3.05 19.10
CA ILE A 120 -12.65 -4.46 18.94
C ILE A 120 -13.14 -4.75 17.53
N ARG A 121 -13.96 -3.85 16.96
CA ARG A 121 -14.42 -3.89 15.56
C ARG A 121 -13.24 -3.91 14.58
N ALA A 122 -12.34 -2.95 14.70
CA ALA A 122 -11.13 -2.88 13.87
C ALA A 122 -10.25 -4.14 14.01
N LYS A 123 -10.02 -4.60 15.24
CA LYS A 123 -9.23 -5.79 15.54
C LYS A 123 -9.80 -7.03 14.86
N LYS A 124 -11.11 -7.27 14.97
CA LYS A 124 -11.80 -8.40 14.36
C LYS A 124 -11.61 -8.43 12.83
N ILE A 125 -11.72 -7.27 12.16
CA ILE A 125 -11.50 -7.16 10.72
C ILE A 125 -10.05 -7.52 10.37
N ILE A 126 -9.07 -6.95 11.09
CA ILE A 126 -7.66 -7.21 10.83
C ILE A 126 -7.31 -8.70 11.00
N GLU A 127 -7.75 -9.31 12.10
CA GLU A 127 -7.50 -10.74 12.36
C GLU A 127 -8.15 -11.62 11.28
N SER A 128 -9.37 -11.30 10.84
CA SER A 128 -10.04 -12.02 9.74
C SER A 128 -9.26 -11.94 8.42
N PHE A 129 -8.63 -10.80 8.11
CA PHE A 129 -7.79 -10.68 6.93
C PHE A 129 -6.47 -11.45 7.08
N GLU A 130 -5.85 -11.43 8.26
CA GLU A 130 -4.58 -12.12 8.50
C GLU A 130 -4.74 -13.65 8.44
N GLU A 131 -5.92 -14.18 8.80
CA GLU A 131 -6.26 -15.61 8.65
C GLU A 131 -6.51 -16.02 7.19
N LEU A 132 -7.15 -15.16 6.39
CA LEU A 132 -7.59 -15.51 5.02
C LEU A 132 -6.59 -15.12 3.93
N ALA A 133 -5.77 -14.09 4.16
CA ALA A 133 -5.06 -13.39 3.10
C ALA A 133 -3.58 -13.18 3.42
N ASN A 134 -2.73 -13.94 2.71
CA ASN A 134 -1.29 -14.00 2.97
C ASN A 134 -0.51 -12.72 2.61
N GLN A 135 -1.06 -11.78 1.83
CA GLN A 135 -0.32 -10.59 1.41
C GLN A 135 -0.59 -9.36 2.30
N GLU A 136 -1.77 -9.31 2.93
CA GLU A 136 -2.29 -8.23 3.75
C GLU A 136 -1.51 -8.10 5.08
N ILE A 137 -0.85 -9.17 5.51
CA ILE A 137 0.06 -9.14 6.67
C ILE A 137 1.17 -8.08 6.53
N PHE A 138 1.61 -7.83 5.28
CA PHE A 138 2.66 -6.87 4.93
C PHE A 138 2.14 -5.45 4.68
N ASP A 139 0.81 -5.30 4.57
CA ASP A 139 0.18 -3.99 4.48
C ASP A 139 0.25 -3.27 5.82
N GLY A 140 0.23 -1.94 5.78
CA GLY A 140 0.38 -1.11 6.97
C GLY A 140 -0.79 -0.17 7.14
N ALA A 141 -0.60 0.81 8.01
CA ALA A 141 -1.60 1.78 8.40
C ALA A 141 -1.59 3.06 7.54
N PHE A 142 -0.89 3.08 6.39
CA PHE A 142 -0.69 4.30 5.60
C PHE A 142 -1.06 4.18 4.12
N ASN A 143 -1.59 3.02 3.69
CA ASN A 143 -1.94 2.73 2.30
C ASN A 143 -0.86 3.17 1.31
N THR A 144 0.38 2.73 1.55
CA THR A 144 1.53 3.21 0.78
C THR A 144 1.72 2.36 -0.49
N TRP A 145 1.96 3.02 -1.62
CA TRP A 145 2.15 2.41 -2.94
C TRP A 145 3.46 2.86 -3.58
N VAL A 146 4.08 1.96 -4.33
CA VAL A 146 5.27 2.26 -5.13
C VAL A 146 4.88 2.31 -6.61
N VAL A 147 5.24 3.41 -7.26
CA VAL A 147 5.16 3.59 -8.72
C VAL A 147 6.54 3.31 -9.30
N LYS A 148 6.61 2.36 -10.23
CA LYS A 148 7.85 2.02 -10.95
C LYS A 148 7.65 2.22 -12.46
N PRO A 149 8.45 3.05 -13.12
CA PRO A 149 8.47 3.10 -14.58
C PRO A 149 8.91 1.74 -15.15
N VAL A 150 8.27 1.26 -16.21
CA VAL A 150 8.72 0.07 -16.94
C VAL A 150 10.00 0.39 -17.73
N ALA A 151 10.86 -0.62 -17.89
CA ALA A 151 12.14 -0.54 -18.60
C ALA A 151 13.20 0.41 -18.01
N ASN A 152 13.08 0.76 -16.72
CA ASN A 152 14.12 1.49 -16.00
C ASN A 152 14.87 0.59 -15.02
N CYS A 153 16.11 0.95 -14.67
CA CYS A 153 16.94 0.19 -13.74
C CYS A 153 17.52 1.10 -12.65
N SER A 154 18.21 0.48 -11.68
CA SER A 154 18.95 1.21 -10.63
C SER A 154 18.10 2.12 -9.72
N GLY A 155 16.79 1.95 -9.70
CA GLY A 155 15.87 2.74 -8.88
C GLY A 155 15.44 4.08 -9.48
N HIS A 156 15.86 4.38 -10.72
CA HIS A 156 15.53 5.65 -11.35
C HIS A 156 14.01 5.77 -11.59
N GLY A 157 13.43 6.89 -11.18
CA GLY A 157 12.00 7.18 -11.31
C GLY A 157 11.07 6.40 -10.38
N ILE A 158 11.60 5.53 -9.50
CA ILE A 158 10.78 4.86 -8.48
C ILE A 158 10.39 5.88 -7.43
N ARG A 159 9.10 5.98 -7.15
CA ARG A 159 8.54 6.88 -6.14
C ARG A 159 7.51 6.17 -5.29
N VAL A 160 7.34 6.66 -4.08
CA VAL A 160 6.40 6.15 -3.07
C VAL A 160 5.30 7.18 -2.85
N PHE A 161 4.04 6.75 -2.82
CA PHE A 161 2.88 7.63 -2.72
C PHE A 161 1.83 7.05 -1.77
N ARG A 162 0.95 7.93 -1.27
CA ARG A 162 -0.19 7.58 -0.39
C ARG A 162 -1.53 8.11 -0.87
N LYS A 163 -1.52 9.13 -1.74
CA LYS A 163 -2.74 9.71 -2.32
C LYS A 163 -2.90 9.24 -3.75
N MET A 164 -4.13 8.94 -4.13
CA MET A 164 -4.47 8.56 -5.50
C MET A 164 -4.19 9.71 -6.47
N GLU A 165 -4.43 10.94 -6.03
CA GLU A 165 -4.23 12.17 -6.79
C GLU A 165 -2.75 12.35 -7.14
N ASP A 166 -1.86 12.17 -6.16
CA ASP A 166 -0.41 12.25 -6.38
C ASP A 166 0.05 11.17 -7.37
N ILE A 167 -0.50 9.95 -7.27
CA ILE A 167 -0.22 8.86 -8.22
C ILE A 167 -0.69 9.26 -9.62
N LYS A 168 -1.92 9.77 -9.76
CA LYS A 168 -2.48 10.26 -11.03
C LYS A 168 -1.60 11.35 -11.64
N HIS A 169 -1.21 12.37 -10.86
CA HIS A 169 -0.31 13.44 -11.31
C HIS A 169 1.07 12.91 -11.69
N ALA A 170 1.59 11.92 -10.98
CA ALA A 170 2.89 11.31 -11.27
C ALA A 170 2.90 10.52 -12.59
N ILE A 171 1.75 9.97 -13.02
CA ILE A 171 1.64 9.16 -14.25
C ILE A 171 1.00 9.91 -15.44
N TYR A 172 0.21 10.97 -15.19
CA TYR A 172 -0.57 11.67 -16.23
C TYR A 172 0.27 12.37 -17.31
N PRO A 173 1.35 13.13 -17.00
CA PRO A 173 2.21 13.76 -18.01
C PRO A 173 2.85 12.76 -18.98
N LEU A 174 2.89 11.48 -18.60
CA LEU A 174 3.57 10.39 -19.30
C LEU A 174 2.60 9.56 -20.15
N ARG A 175 1.32 9.93 -20.19
CA ARG A 175 0.27 9.34 -21.06
C ARG A 175 0.15 10.04 -22.43
N ASN A 176 0.63 11.27 -22.57
CA ASN A 176 0.39 12.12 -23.75
C ASN A 176 1.48 12.06 -24.83
N THR A 177 2.51 11.23 -24.69
CA THR A 177 3.51 11.02 -25.75
C THR A 177 3.15 9.79 -26.58
N ASP A 178 2.73 10.04 -27.82
CA ASP A 178 2.48 9.11 -28.92
C ASP A 178 2.68 7.62 -28.67
N LYS A 179 1.55 6.88 -28.64
CA LYS A 179 1.36 5.43 -28.90
C LYS A 179 2.22 4.41 -28.12
N ASN A 180 3.15 4.85 -27.30
CA ASN A 180 3.91 4.03 -26.36
C ASN A 180 3.43 4.37 -24.95
N TYR A 181 2.35 3.72 -24.51
CA TYR A 181 1.96 3.73 -23.10
C TYR A 181 3.21 3.47 -22.25
N ILE A 182 3.74 4.50 -21.58
CA ILE A 182 4.77 4.28 -20.57
C ILE A 182 4.08 3.48 -19.48
N ARG A 183 4.36 2.17 -19.48
CA ARG A 183 3.76 1.24 -18.54
C ARG A 183 4.34 1.58 -17.18
N PHE A 184 3.49 1.86 -16.21
CA PHE A 184 3.90 1.92 -14.80
C PHE A 184 3.47 0.63 -14.12
N ILE A 185 4.32 0.14 -13.23
CA ILE A 185 3.95 -0.89 -12.28
C ILE A 185 3.59 -0.18 -10.98
N LEU A 186 2.34 -0.35 -10.58
CA LEU A 186 1.81 0.11 -9.30
C LEU A 186 1.86 -1.10 -8.38
N GLN A 187 2.71 -1.06 -7.37
CA GLN A 187 2.90 -2.18 -6.46
C GLN A 187 2.61 -1.73 -5.04
N LYS A 188 1.83 -2.53 -4.31
CA LYS A 188 1.58 -2.28 -2.89
C LYS A 188 2.91 -2.32 -2.13
N TYR A 189 3.20 -1.26 -1.38
CA TYR A 189 4.44 -1.14 -0.63
C TYR A 189 4.39 -2.00 0.63
N ILE A 190 5.49 -2.67 0.94
CA ILE A 190 5.67 -3.41 2.20
C ILE A 190 5.94 -2.38 3.32
N GLU A 191 4.92 -2.10 4.10
CA GLU A 191 4.95 -1.11 5.21
C GLU A 191 5.45 -1.71 6.52
N ARG A 192 5.50 -3.05 6.60
CA ARG A 192 6.04 -3.80 7.75
C ARG A 192 7.22 -4.69 7.30
N PRO A 193 8.30 -4.11 6.73
CA PRO A 193 9.44 -4.91 6.31
C PRO A 193 10.20 -5.43 7.54
N LEU A 194 10.92 -6.53 7.37
CA LEU A 194 11.94 -6.90 8.35
C LEU A 194 13.02 -5.80 8.39
N LEU A 195 13.39 -5.40 9.60
CA LEU A 195 14.39 -4.37 9.85
C LEU A 195 15.58 -4.99 10.60
N ILE A 196 16.78 -4.60 10.23
CA ILE A 196 18.01 -4.90 11.00
C ILE A 196 18.48 -3.58 11.58
N HIS A 197 18.56 -3.49 12.91
CA HIS A 197 18.87 -2.25 13.65
C HIS A 197 17.99 -1.05 13.22
N GLY A 198 16.70 -1.30 12.95
CA GLY A 198 15.76 -0.27 12.52
C GLY A 198 15.93 0.21 11.07
N VAL A 199 16.81 -0.42 10.29
CA VAL A 199 17.09 -0.05 8.89
C VAL A 199 16.50 -1.07 7.93
N LYS A 200 15.86 -0.58 6.86
CA LYS A 200 15.35 -1.41 5.78
C LYS A 200 16.49 -1.92 4.90
N PHE A 201 16.37 -3.15 4.43
CA PHE A 201 17.30 -3.75 3.49
C PHE A 201 16.59 -4.56 2.41
N ASP A 202 17.34 -4.99 1.40
CA ASP A 202 16.97 -6.06 0.49
C ASP A 202 18.11 -7.08 0.36
N LEU A 203 17.78 -8.29 -0.11
CA LEU A 203 18.75 -9.33 -0.43
C LEU A 203 18.97 -9.38 -1.94
N ARG A 204 20.24 -9.36 -2.36
CA ARG A 204 20.64 -9.77 -3.70
C ARG A 204 21.04 -11.24 -3.66
N VAL A 205 20.23 -12.07 -4.30
CA VAL A 205 20.49 -13.49 -4.55
C VAL A 205 20.69 -13.69 -6.04
N TRP A 206 21.62 -14.57 -6.42
CA TRP A 206 21.85 -14.95 -7.81
C TRP A 206 21.29 -16.34 -8.10
N TYR A 207 20.76 -16.51 -9.30
CA TYR A 207 20.34 -17.81 -9.81
C TYR A 207 20.76 -17.98 -11.28
N LEU A 208 20.93 -19.22 -11.71
CA LEU A 208 21.26 -19.61 -13.08
C LEU A 208 20.18 -20.55 -13.61
N VAL A 209 19.60 -20.23 -14.76
CA VAL A 209 18.69 -21.13 -15.48
C VAL A 209 19.49 -21.82 -16.58
N THR A 210 19.64 -23.14 -16.51
CA THR A 210 20.42 -23.89 -17.51
C THR A 210 19.55 -24.58 -18.56
N THR A 211 18.27 -24.79 -18.28
CA THR A 211 17.33 -25.45 -19.22
C THR A 211 15.92 -24.97 -18.94
N ILE A 212 15.14 -24.71 -19.99
CA ILE A 212 13.75 -24.24 -19.89
C ILE A 212 12.76 -25.40 -20.13
N ASN A 213 13.03 -26.30 -21.08
CA ASN A 213 12.16 -27.45 -21.39
C ASN A 213 12.07 -28.47 -20.25
N LYS A 214 13.09 -28.52 -19.39
CA LYS A 214 13.09 -29.18 -18.07
C LYS A 214 13.64 -28.16 -17.08
N MET A 215 12.77 -27.25 -16.61
CA MET A 215 13.18 -26.07 -15.86
C MET A 215 14.20 -26.41 -14.77
N LYS A 216 15.46 -26.00 -15.00
CA LYS A 216 16.57 -26.26 -14.08
C LYS A 216 17.14 -24.93 -13.62
N ILE A 217 16.91 -24.63 -12.35
CA ILE A 217 17.30 -23.38 -11.69
C ILE A 217 18.30 -23.71 -10.59
N TRP A 218 19.49 -23.11 -10.66
CA TRP A 218 20.53 -23.21 -9.64
C TRP A 218 20.55 -21.91 -8.86
N VAL A 219 20.42 -21.96 -7.53
CA VAL A 219 20.55 -20.77 -6.68
C VAL A 219 21.98 -20.75 -6.13
N TYR A 220 22.68 -19.63 -6.33
CA TYR A 220 24.00 -19.47 -5.76
C TYR A 220 23.88 -19.31 -4.24
N GLN A 221 24.71 -20.03 -3.48
CA GLN A 221 24.60 -20.09 -2.02
C GLN A 221 24.96 -18.76 -1.36
N GLU A 222 25.81 -17.96 -2.00
CA GLU A 222 26.16 -16.64 -1.51
C GLU A 222 25.29 -15.56 -2.15
N GLY A 223 25.06 -14.51 -1.38
CA GLY A 223 24.34 -13.31 -1.77
C GLY A 223 24.86 -12.15 -0.94
N TYR A 224 24.25 -10.97 -1.08
CA TYR A 224 24.60 -9.86 -0.20
C TYR A 224 23.39 -9.00 0.16
N VAL A 225 23.49 -8.36 1.32
CA VAL A 225 22.48 -7.47 1.86
C VAL A 225 22.75 -6.04 1.36
N ARG A 226 21.69 -5.34 0.95
CA ARG A 226 21.74 -3.92 0.57
C ARG A 226 20.90 -3.11 1.53
N PHE A 227 21.57 -2.32 2.37
CA PHE A 227 20.92 -1.47 3.36
C PHE A 227 20.52 -0.11 2.77
N CYS A 228 19.41 0.43 3.28
CA CYS A 228 19.11 1.85 3.21
C CYS A 228 20.08 2.64 4.12
N SER A 229 20.34 3.91 3.83
CA SER A 229 21.30 4.73 4.58
C SER A 229 20.72 5.38 5.84
N LYS A 230 19.39 5.45 5.94
CA LYS A 230 18.68 6.05 7.07
C LYS A 230 17.73 5.05 7.73
N PRO A 231 17.38 5.25 9.02
CA PRO A 231 16.37 4.44 9.72
C PRO A 231 15.05 4.41 8.97
N TYR A 232 14.36 3.27 9.00
CA TYR A 232 13.06 3.14 8.38
C TYR A 232 12.03 4.06 9.05
N SER A 233 11.07 4.56 8.27
CA SER A 233 9.95 5.34 8.79
C SER A 233 8.73 5.14 7.91
N ASN A 234 7.57 4.88 8.52
CA ASN A 234 6.29 4.97 7.82
C ASN A 234 5.73 6.40 7.85
N VAL A 235 6.50 7.42 8.18
CA VAL A 235 6.04 8.83 8.12
C VAL A 235 6.86 9.59 7.10
N ILE A 236 8.19 9.40 7.11
CA ILE A 236 9.13 10.12 6.24
C ILE A 236 9.43 9.29 5.00
N LEU A 237 8.81 9.63 3.86
CA LEU A 237 8.91 8.89 2.59
C LEU A 237 10.18 9.19 1.76
N GLU A 238 11.27 9.62 2.40
CA GLU A 238 12.55 9.87 1.71
C GLU A 238 13.11 8.59 1.09
N GLU A 239 13.55 8.67 -0.17
CA GLU A 239 14.12 7.51 -0.88
C GLU A 239 15.30 6.85 -0.15
N SER A 240 16.08 7.63 0.61
CA SER A 240 17.20 7.14 1.42
C SER A 240 16.80 6.11 2.49
N ARG A 241 15.53 6.14 2.95
CA ARG A 241 14.93 5.22 3.94
C ARG A 241 14.21 4.03 3.30
N HIS A 242 13.78 4.18 2.05
CA HIS A 242 12.84 3.26 1.40
C HIS A 242 13.42 2.49 0.21
N LEU A 243 14.48 2.98 -0.43
CA LEU A 243 15.04 2.40 -1.66
C LEU A 243 16.52 2.03 -1.50
N SER A 244 16.81 0.75 -1.26
CA SER A 244 18.16 0.19 -1.06
C SER A 244 19.03 0.10 -2.33
N ASN A 245 18.60 0.69 -3.44
CA ASN A 245 19.38 0.73 -4.68
C ASN A 245 20.71 1.47 -4.48
N VAL A 246 21.83 0.85 -4.87
CA VAL A 246 23.18 1.42 -4.72
C VAL A 246 23.29 2.82 -5.33
N ARG A 247 22.70 3.05 -6.51
CA ARG A 247 22.70 4.37 -7.17
C ARG A 247 22.05 5.45 -6.33
N ILE A 248 20.90 5.15 -5.71
CA ILE A 248 20.17 6.07 -4.84
C ILE A 248 20.99 6.31 -3.57
N GLN A 249 21.40 5.22 -2.90
CA GLN A 249 22.11 5.30 -1.63
C GLN A 249 23.48 5.99 -1.72
N ARG A 250 24.13 5.97 -2.89
CA ARG A 250 25.37 6.75 -3.13
C ARG A 250 25.18 8.26 -3.00
N GLN A 251 23.99 8.80 -3.29
CA GLN A 251 23.71 10.23 -3.19
C GLN A 251 23.67 10.73 -1.73
N TYR A 252 23.41 9.82 -0.79
CA TYR A 252 23.29 10.11 0.65
C TYR A 252 24.55 9.74 1.44
N ARG A 253 25.62 9.31 0.76
CA ARG A 253 26.90 9.12 1.41
C ARG A 253 27.48 10.47 1.76
N VAL A 254 27.63 10.75 3.05
CA VAL A 254 28.44 11.88 3.52
C VAL A 254 29.85 11.65 2.99
N ARG A 255 30.36 12.59 2.18
CA ARG A 255 31.77 12.59 1.80
C ARG A 255 32.56 12.84 3.08
N ARG A 256 33.31 11.81 3.50
CA ARG A 256 34.34 11.96 4.53
C ARG A 256 35.55 12.66 3.92
#